data_AF-A0A962D090-F1
#
_entry.id   AF-A0A962D090-F1
#
_cell.length_a   1.000
_cell.length_b   1.000
_cell.length_c   1.000
_cell.angle_alpha   90.00
_cell.angle_beta   90.00
_cell.angle_gamma   90.00
#
_symmetry.space_group_name_H-M   'P 1'
#
loop_
_entity.id
_entity.type
_entity.pdbx_description
1 polymer ?
#
loop_
_entity_poly.entity_id
_entity_poly.type
_entity_poly.pdbx_seq_one_letter_code
_entity_poly.pdbx_strand_id
1 'polypeptide(L)'
;MTDHRSFIILDKLFTAIIVDKDKKRRDIAIACTELLLEKGLKNLTVAEIAKTAGIGKGTVYEYFSKKEDVVYEIIRNLMAEHQQDIASRTDSNTSTRQKVFYLMDFLLQEDKDYSKHLETYKEFVSITLSDSNADEMHQFNAECNSFMKSMLTDIINEGIEKNEIIPESKNLIGGIMISESGAMLRAWLTNTDTKKEFKNYINTLFNLIEIKK
;
A
#
# COMPACT_ATOMS: atom_id res chain seq x y z
N MET A 1 -33.90 20.78 -45.65
CA MET A 1 -32.90 21.68 -45.06
C MET A 1 -32.99 21.50 -43.55
N THR A 2 -32.47 20.38 -43.06
CA THR A 2 -32.48 19.97 -41.65
C THR A 2 -31.22 20.51 -40.98
N ASP A 3 -31.43 21.16 -39.85
CA ASP A 3 -30.48 22.03 -39.17
C ASP A 3 -29.21 21.31 -38.70
N HIS A 4 -28.07 21.66 -39.31
CA HIS A 4 -26.75 21.15 -38.96
C HIS A 4 -26.30 21.57 -37.54
N ARG A 5 -26.96 22.56 -36.91
CA ARG A 5 -26.65 23.00 -35.54
C ARG A 5 -27.21 22.09 -34.46
N SER A 6 -28.28 21.36 -34.73
CA SER A 6 -28.90 20.42 -33.77
C SER A 6 -28.05 19.17 -33.53
N PHE A 7 -27.23 18.77 -34.51
CA PHE A 7 -26.35 17.61 -34.39
C PHE A 7 -25.06 17.91 -33.59
N ILE A 8 -24.57 19.16 -33.63
CA ILE A 8 -23.36 19.58 -32.90
C ILE A 8 -23.63 19.80 -31.41
N ILE A 9 -24.88 20.14 -31.03
CA ILE A 9 -25.25 20.33 -29.62
C ILE A 9 -25.42 18.98 -28.89
N LEU A 10 -25.89 17.93 -29.58
CA LEU A 10 -25.98 16.59 -29.02
C LEU A 10 -24.60 15.92 -28.84
N ASP A 11 -23.65 16.21 -29.73
CA ASP A 11 -22.28 15.68 -29.64
C ASP A 11 -21.47 16.34 -28.50
N LYS A 12 -21.77 17.60 -28.15
CA LYS A 12 -21.20 18.29 -26.97
C LYS A 12 -21.85 17.91 -25.64
N LEU A 13 -23.05 17.31 -25.65
CA LEU A 13 -23.75 16.85 -24.44
C LEU A 13 -23.44 15.38 -24.11
N PHE A 14 -22.83 14.63 -25.03
CA PHE A 14 -22.47 13.21 -24.86
C PHE A 14 -20.96 12.93 -24.80
N THR A 15 -20.12 13.92 -24.52
CA THR A 15 -18.91 13.67 -23.71
C THR A 15 -19.33 13.50 -22.24
N ALA A 16 -20.22 12.53 -21.98
CA ALA A 16 -20.17 11.82 -20.73
C ALA A 16 -18.78 11.18 -20.72
N ILE A 17 -17.82 11.86 -20.08
CA ILE A 17 -16.58 11.24 -19.65
C ILE A 17 -17.05 9.93 -19.04
N ILE A 18 -16.69 8.80 -19.66
CA ILE A 18 -16.84 7.52 -19.00
C ILE A 18 -15.87 7.65 -17.83
N VAL A 19 -16.39 8.14 -16.71
CA VAL A 19 -15.65 8.28 -15.48
C VAL A 19 -15.38 6.85 -15.08
N ASP A 20 -14.15 6.41 -15.31
CA ASP A 20 -13.65 5.22 -14.66
C ASP A 20 -13.81 5.47 -13.16
N LYS A 21 -14.86 4.87 -12.61
CA LYS A 21 -15.31 5.13 -11.25
C LYS A 21 -14.22 4.76 -10.26
N ASP A 22 -13.45 3.72 -10.56
CA ASP A 22 -12.34 3.26 -9.73
C ASP A 22 -11.16 4.22 -9.83
N LYS A 23 -10.83 4.72 -11.03
CA LYS A 23 -9.83 5.78 -11.18
C LYS A 23 -10.22 7.03 -10.40
N LYS A 24 -11.46 7.49 -10.55
CA LYS A 24 -11.92 8.70 -9.84
C LYS A 24 -11.94 8.51 -8.33
N ARG A 25 -12.32 7.33 -7.85
CA ARG A 25 -12.23 6.94 -6.44
C ARG A 25 -10.77 7.04 -5.95
N ARG A 26 -9.81 6.46 -6.68
CA ARG A 26 -8.38 6.57 -6.37
C ARG A 26 -7.89 8.03 -6.36
N ASP A 27 -8.25 8.81 -7.37
CA ASP A 27 -7.83 10.22 -7.50
C ASP A 27 -8.32 11.05 -6.29
N ILE A 28 -9.56 10.83 -5.84
CA ILE A 28 -10.10 11.49 -4.64
C ILE A 28 -9.32 11.09 -3.38
N ALA A 29 -9.01 9.79 -3.24
CA ALA A 29 -8.27 9.28 -2.10
C ALA A 29 -6.85 9.86 -2.03
N ILE A 30 -6.12 9.85 -3.15
CA ILE A 30 -4.75 10.41 -3.26
C ILE A 30 -4.74 11.91 -2.92
N ALA A 31 -5.74 12.66 -3.40
CA ALA A 31 -5.85 14.09 -3.08
C ALA A 31 -6.02 14.33 -1.56
N CYS A 32 -6.58 13.36 -0.82
CA CYS A 32 -6.83 13.47 0.61
C CYS A 32 -5.69 12.92 1.49
N THR A 33 -4.59 12.39 0.92
CA THR A 33 -3.49 11.83 1.72
C THR A 33 -2.86 12.85 2.66
N GLU A 34 -2.57 14.06 2.20
CA GLU A 34 -2.02 15.12 3.08
C GLU A 34 -3.01 15.53 4.16
N LEU A 35 -4.29 15.63 3.80
CA LEU A 35 -5.34 15.96 4.76
C LEU A 35 -5.45 14.89 5.88
N LEU A 36 -5.27 13.62 5.54
CA LEU A 36 -5.20 12.52 6.51
C LEU A 36 -3.99 12.68 7.44
N LEU A 37 -2.80 12.95 6.91
CA LEU A 37 -1.58 13.13 7.70
C LEU A 37 -1.66 14.35 8.62
N GLU A 38 -2.29 15.44 8.18
CA GLU A 38 -2.43 16.67 8.97
C GLU A 38 -3.46 16.54 10.11
N LYS A 39 -4.57 15.84 9.89
CA LYS A 39 -5.72 15.85 10.82
C LYS A 39 -5.91 14.55 11.59
N GLY A 40 -5.39 13.45 11.07
CA GLY A 40 -5.76 12.10 11.46
C GLY A 40 -7.21 11.76 11.07
N LEU A 41 -7.53 10.46 11.01
CA LEU A 41 -8.86 10.00 10.59
C LEU A 41 -9.98 10.49 11.52
N LYS A 42 -9.71 10.58 12.82
CA LYS A 42 -10.72 10.97 13.82
C LYS A 42 -11.32 12.35 13.50
N ASN A 43 -10.48 13.30 13.09
CA ASN A 43 -10.89 14.68 12.81
C ASN A 43 -11.23 14.92 11.33
N LEU A 44 -11.01 13.93 10.46
CA LEU A 44 -11.34 14.01 9.04
C LEU A 44 -12.86 14.07 8.83
N THR A 45 -13.32 15.00 7.99
CA THR A 45 -14.75 15.12 7.61
C THR A 45 -14.99 14.99 6.11
N VAL A 46 -16.17 14.49 5.73
CA VAL A 46 -16.60 14.42 4.30
C VAL A 46 -16.61 15.79 3.63
N ALA A 47 -16.88 16.86 4.38
CA ALA A 47 -16.85 18.22 3.87
C ALA A 47 -15.45 18.63 3.41
N GLU A 48 -14.42 18.23 4.16
CA GLU A 48 -13.02 18.54 3.85
C GLU A 48 -12.49 17.64 2.75
N ILE A 49 -12.89 16.36 2.72
CA ILE A 49 -12.62 15.46 1.59
C ILE A 49 -13.15 16.07 0.30
N ALA A 50 -14.41 16.51 0.29
CA ALA A 50 -15.03 17.15 -0.87
C ALA A 50 -14.25 18.40 -1.32
N LYS A 51 -13.93 19.28 -0.37
CA LYS A 51 -13.18 20.52 -0.62
C LYS A 51 -11.78 20.23 -1.19
N THR A 52 -11.07 19.26 -0.60
CA THR A 52 -9.69 18.91 -0.96
C THR A 52 -9.63 18.25 -2.33
N ALA A 53 -10.59 17.37 -2.65
CA ALA A 53 -10.70 16.73 -3.95
C ALA A 53 -11.34 17.63 -5.04
N GLY A 54 -11.79 18.85 -4.69
CA GLY A 54 -12.44 19.77 -5.63
C GLY A 54 -13.78 19.27 -6.17
N ILE A 55 -14.55 18.53 -5.36
CA ILE A 55 -15.84 17.94 -5.76
C ILE A 55 -16.97 18.35 -4.80
N GLY A 56 -18.22 18.12 -5.20
CA GLY A 56 -19.37 18.34 -4.34
C GLY A 56 -19.46 17.30 -3.21
N LYS A 57 -20.01 17.68 -2.05
CA LYS A 57 -20.22 16.74 -0.92
C LYS A 57 -21.06 15.53 -1.32
N GLY A 58 -22.13 15.74 -2.11
CA GLY A 58 -22.96 14.66 -2.64
C GLY A 58 -22.17 13.69 -3.51
N THR A 59 -21.23 14.21 -4.32
CA THR A 59 -20.34 13.40 -5.16
C THR A 59 -19.42 12.52 -4.33
N VAL A 60 -18.94 12.95 -3.15
CA VAL A 60 -18.13 12.08 -2.28
C VAL A 60 -18.89 10.79 -1.93
N TYR A 61 -20.18 10.90 -1.60
CA TYR A 61 -21.02 9.77 -1.24
C TYR A 61 -21.32 8.80 -2.40
N GLU A 62 -21.06 9.18 -3.65
CA GLU A 62 -21.13 8.27 -4.80
C GLU A 62 -19.94 7.29 -4.84
N TYR A 63 -18.82 7.68 -4.21
CA TYR A 63 -17.57 6.92 -4.19
C TYR A 63 -17.31 6.28 -2.83
N PHE A 64 -17.62 6.96 -1.72
CA PHE A 64 -17.29 6.54 -0.36
C PHE A 64 -18.53 6.59 0.53
N SER A 65 -18.91 5.46 1.10
CA SER A 65 -20.07 5.37 2.00
C SER A 65 -19.78 6.07 3.33
N LYS A 66 -18.54 5.99 3.77
CA LYS A 66 -18.02 6.60 5.01
C LYS A 66 -16.60 7.10 4.82
N LYS A 67 -16.12 7.93 5.75
CA LYS A 67 -14.78 8.55 5.63
C LYS A 67 -13.64 7.53 5.73
N GLU A 68 -13.87 6.42 6.44
CA GLU A 68 -12.94 5.31 6.58
C GLU A 68 -12.61 4.70 5.21
N ASP A 69 -13.59 4.64 4.29
CA ASP A 69 -13.41 4.10 2.95
C ASP A 69 -12.37 4.89 2.14
N VAL A 70 -12.19 6.19 2.43
CA VAL A 70 -11.15 7.03 1.82
C VAL A 70 -9.78 6.60 2.31
N VAL A 71 -9.64 6.32 3.62
CA VAL A 71 -8.38 5.84 4.20
C VAL A 71 -8.03 4.46 3.65
N TYR A 72 -8.99 3.54 3.54
CA TYR A 72 -8.74 2.24 2.95
C TYR A 72 -8.24 2.36 1.50
N GLU A 73 -8.83 3.28 0.72
CA GLU A 73 -8.38 3.54 -0.64
C GLU A 73 -6.97 4.16 -0.70
N ILE A 74 -6.63 5.07 0.23
CA ILE A 74 -5.27 5.59 0.38
C ILE A 74 -4.30 4.43 0.62
N ILE A 75 -4.55 3.57 1.60
CA ILE A 75 -3.66 2.45 1.94
C ILE A 75 -3.52 1.48 0.76
N ARG A 76 -4.62 1.16 0.05
CA ARG A 76 -4.58 0.32 -1.17
C ARG A 76 -3.68 0.92 -2.24
N ASN A 77 -3.74 2.24 -2.45
CA ASN A 77 -2.89 2.91 -3.42
C ASN A 77 -1.41 2.86 -3.01
N LEU A 78 -1.08 3.06 -1.74
CA LEU A 78 0.30 2.93 -1.25
C LEU A 78 0.86 1.52 -1.49
N MET A 79 0.05 0.49 -1.25
CA MET A 79 0.43 -0.91 -1.50
C MET A 79 0.60 -1.21 -2.99
N ALA A 80 -0.30 -0.69 -3.84
CA ALA A 80 -0.21 -0.85 -5.27
C ALA A 80 1.03 -0.14 -5.85
N GLU A 81 1.35 1.06 -5.37
CA GLU A 81 2.57 1.78 -5.74
C GLU A 81 3.83 1.01 -5.35
N HIS A 82 3.87 0.45 -4.13
CA HIS A 82 4.99 -0.36 -3.67
C HIS A 82 5.14 -1.66 -4.50
N GLN A 83 4.04 -2.33 -4.81
CA GLN A 83 4.05 -3.49 -5.70
C GLN A 83 4.57 -3.14 -7.10
N GLN A 84 4.13 -2.02 -7.67
CA GLN A 84 4.61 -1.53 -8.97
C GLN A 84 6.10 -1.19 -8.94
N ASP A 85 6.59 -0.61 -7.85
CA ASP A 85 8.01 -0.33 -7.66
C ASP A 85 8.85 -1.61 -7.69
N ILE A 86 8.46 -2.63 -6.93
CA ILE A 86 9.15 -3.93 -6.92
C ILE A 86 9.16 -4.55 -8.31
N ALA A 87 8.01 -4.54 -9.00
CA ALA A 87 7.91 -5.05 -10.36
C ALA A 87 8.82 -4.28 -11.34
N SER A 88 8.95 -2.96 -11.18
CA SER A 88 9.82 -2.13 -12.03
C SER A 88 11.32 -2.35 -11.79
N ARG A 89 11.69 -2.83 -10.60
CA ARG A 89 13.07 -3.12 -10.18
C ARG A 89 13.48 -4.56 -10.45
N THR A 90 12.54 -5.41 -10.84
CA THR A 90 12.75 -6.85 -10.98
C THR A 90 12.83 -7.26 -12.45
N ASP A 91 13.86 -8.04 -12.77
CA ASP A 91 14.05 -8.71 -14.05
C ASP A 91 14.41 -10.20 -13.86
N SER A 92 14.77 -10.88 -14.95
CA SER A 92 15.18 -12.28 -14.91
C SER A 92 16.48 -12.55 -14.15
N ASN A 93 17.32 -11.54 -13.94
CA ASN A 93 18.63 -11.64 -13.26
C ASN A 93 18.56 -11.26 -11.78
N THR A 94 17.44 -10.69 -11.34
CA THR A 94 17.24 -10.25 -9.97
C THR A 94 17.11 -11.47 -9.06
N SER A 95 18.03 -11.61 -8.09
CA SER A 95 18.03 -12.73 -7.14
C SER A 95 16.86 -12.69 -6.16
N THR A 96 16.49 -13.84 -5.59
CA THR A 96 15.48 -13.95 -4.53
C THR A 96 15.78 -13.04 -3.34
N ARG A 97 17.07 -12.96 -2.94
CA ARG A 97 17.51 -12.06 -1.87
C ARG A 97 17.18 -10.60 -2.20
N GLN A 98 17.52 -10.14 -3.40
CA GLN A 98 17.23 -8.76 -3.82
C GLN A 98 15.73 -8.48 -3.85
N LYS A 99 14.91 -9.40 -4.37
CA LYS A 99 13.44 -9.26 -4.39
C LYS A 99 12.85 -9.11 -2.99
N VAL A 100 13.32 -9.91 -2.02
CA VAL A 100 12.91 -9.74 -0.62
C VAL A 100 13.36 -8.39 -0.08
N PHE A 101 14.56 -7.91 -0.37
CA PHE A 101 14.97 -6.56 0.03
C PHE A 101 14.13 -5.46 -0.62
N TYR A 102 13.72 -5.60 -1.87
CA TYR A 102 12.82 -4.65 -2.54
C TYR A 102 11.45 -4.62 -1.87
N LEU A 103 10.94 -5.77 -1.42
CA LEU A 103 9.71 -5.85 -0.62
C LEU A 103 9.88 -5.20 0.76
N MET A 104 11.02 -5.44 1.43
CA MET A 104 11.30 -4.87 2.75
C MET A 104 11.70 -3.38 2.68
N ASP A 105 11.93 -2.84 1.49
CA ASP A 105 12.36 -1.46 1.26
C ASP A 105 11.31 -0.44 1.72
N PHE A 106 10.04 -0.86 1.81
CA PHE A 106 8.98 -0.08 2.45
C PHE A 106 9.39 0.39 3.86
N LEU A 107 9.99 -0.48 4.66
CA LEU A 107 10.54 -0.17 5.98
C LEU A 107 12.00 0.29 5.92
N LEU A 108 12.85 -0.43 5.18
CA LEU A 108 14.29 -0.20 5.18
C LEU A 108 14.67 1.13 4.53
N GLN A 109 14.03 1.49 3.42
CA GLN A 109 14.25 2.72 2.64
C GLN A 109 15.71 2.91 2.23
N GLU A 110 16.33 1.84 1.73
CA GLU A 110 17.71 1.84 1.27
C GLU A 110 17.80 2.34 -0.18
N ASP A 111 16.84 1.96 -1.02
CA ASP A 111 16.83 2.35 -2.43
C ASP A 111 15.75 3.39 -2.75
N LYS A 112 14.63 3.38 -2.03
CA LYS A 112 13.50 4.31 -2.23
C LYS A 112 13.02 4.93 -0.92
N ASP A 113 12.68 6.22 -0.98
CA ASP A 113 12.07 6.93 0.14
C ASP A 113 10.57 6.63 0.21
N TYR A 114 10.18 5.85 1.23
CA TYR A 114 8.80 5.53 1.57
C TYR A 114 8.33 6.26 2.84
N SER A 115 8.99 7.35 3.25
CA SER A 115 8.71 8.01 4.54
C SER A 115 7.25 8.41 4.67
N LYS A 116 6.68 9.00 3.60
CA LYS A 116 5.27 9.39 3.56
C LYS A 116 4.34 8.17 3.60
N HIS A 117 4.67 7.09 2.89
CA HIS A 117 3.89 5.85 2.92
C HIS A 117 3.87 5.23 4.32
N LEU A 118 5.05 5.14 4.97
CA LEU A 118 5.17 4.65 6.34
C LEU A 118 4.42 5.52 7.34
N GLU A 119 4.48 6.84 7.20
CA GLU A 119 3.75 7.77 8.07
C GLU A 119 2.23 7.62 7.91
N THR A 120 1.76 7.48 6.67
CA THR A 120 0.35 7.25 6.37
C THR A 120 -0.13 5.91 6.92
N TYR A 121 0.68 4.86 6.76
CA TYR A 121 0.38 3.54 7.31
C TYR A 121 0.41 3.53 8.85
N LYS A 122 1.34 4.27 9.47
CA LYS A 122 1.41 4.46 10.92
C LYS A 122 0.13 5.10 11.46
N GLU A 123 -0.39 6.12 10.80
CA GLU A 123 -1.66 6.75 11.19
C GLU A 123 -2.81 5.73 11.14
N PHE A 124 -2.93 4.98 10.03
CA PHE A 124 -3.92 3.91 9.89
C PHE A 124 -3.82 2.84 11.00
N VAL A 125 -2.60 2.37 11.31
CA VAL A 125 -2.38 1.40 12.38
C VAL A 125 -2.72 1.97 13.75
N SER A 126 -2.36 3.23 14.02
CA SER A 126 -2.63 3.89 15.31
C SER A 126 -4.12 3.97 15.61
N ILE A 127 -4.93 4.26 14.59
CA ILE A 127 -6.39 4.25 14.67
C ILE A 127 -6.89 2.83 14.96
N THR A 128 -6.44 1.86 14.16
CA THR A 128 -6.85 0.45 14.26
C THR A 128 -6.55 -0.12 15.65
N LEU A 129 -5.48 0.31 16.31
CA LEU A 129 -5.11 -0.10 17.66
C LEU A 129 -5.92 0.59 18.78
N SER A 130 -6.43 1.80 18.53
CA SER A 130 -7.02 2.66 19.57
C SER A 130 -8.54 2.57 19.67
N ASP A 131 -9.22 2.09 18.62
CA ASP A 131 -10.67 2.01 18.57
C ASP A 131 -11.16 0.60 18.88
N SER A 132 -11.92 0.45 19.96
CA SER A 132 -12.46 -0.84 20.42
C SER A 132 -13.58 -1.39 19.53
N ASN A 133 -14.08 -0.61 18.56
CA ASN A 133 -15.11 -1.00 17.59
C ASN A 133 -14.56 -1.05 16.15
N ALA A 134 -13.27 -1.35 15.99
CA ALA A 134 -12.55 -1.28 14.72
C ALA A 134 -12.59 -2.59 13.89
N ASP A 135 -13.61 -3.44 14.03
CA ASP A 135 -13.66 -4.77 13.39
C ASP A 135 -13.39 -4.71 11.87
N GLU A 136 -13.98 -3.72 11.18
CA GLU A 136 -13.74 -3.53 9.74
C GLU A 136 -12.30 -3.07 9.43
N MET A 137 -11.70 -2.24 10.28
CA MET A 137 -10.31 -1.80 10.10
C MET A 137 -9.33 -2.94 10.40
N HIS A 138 -9.63 -3.76 11.42
CA HIS A 138 -8.87 -4.98 11.71
C HIS A 138 -8.93 -5.96 10.55
N GLN A 139 -10.11 -6.15 9.97
CA GLN A 139 -10.27 -6.98 8.78
C GLN A 139 -9.48 -6.42 7.59
N PHE A 140 -9.62 -5.12 7.31
CA PHE A 140 -8.87 -4.49 6.21
C PHE A 140 -7.35 -4.56 6.43
N ASN A 141 -6.87 -4.37 7.66
CA ASN A 141 -5.46 -4.55 8.01
C ASN A 141 -5.00 -6.01 7.81
N ALA A 142 -5.85 -6.99 8.15
CA ALA A 142 -5.56 -8.40 7.88
C ALA A 142 -5.48 -8.70 6.37
N GLU A 143 -6.34 -8.08 5.55
CA GLU A 143 -6.27 -8.16 4.09
C GLU A 143 -4.95 -7.58 3.56
N CYS A 144 -4.52 -6.41 4.07
CA CYS A 144 -3.24 -5.80 3.71
C CYS A 144 -2.06 -6.72 4.06
N ASN A 145 -2.05 -7.28 5.27
CA ASN A 145 -1.01 -8.23 5.69
C ASN A 145 -1.01 -9.50 4.85
N SER A 146 -2.19 -10.00 4.47
CA SER A 146 -2.34 -11.17 3.60
C SER A 146 -1.75 -10.91 2.22
N PHE A 147 -1.99 -9.74 1.65
CA PHE A 147 -1.42 -9.32 0.37
C PHE A 147 0.11 -9.22 0.41
N MET A 148 0.68 -8.57 1.43
CA MET A 148 2.14 -8.51 1.59
C MET A 148 2.75 -9.91 1.76
N LYS A 149 2.07 -10.76 2.54
CA LYS A 149 2.47 -12.16 2.71
C LYS A 149 2.41 -12.94 1.40
N SER A 150 1.42 -12.72 0.53
CA SER A 150 1.36 -13.41 -0.76
C SER A 150 2.51 -12.99 -1.66
N MET A 151 2.85 -11.70 -1.71
CA MET A 151 4.03 -11.23 -2.46
C MET A 151 5.33 -11.89 -1.98
N LEU A 152 5.54 -11.96 -0.66
CA LEU A 152 6.69 -12.66 -0.10
C LEU A 152 6.66 -14.16 -0.44
N THR A 153 5.47 -14.78 -0.38
CA THR A 153 5.29 -16.20 -0.71
C THR A 153 5.68 -16.47 -2.15
N ASP A 154 5.24 -15.62 -3.09
CA ASP A 154 5.57 -15.76 -4.51
C ASP A 154 7.07 -15.64 -4.75
N ILE A 155 7.73 -14.65 -4.12
CA ILE A 155 9.19 -14.47 -4.20
C ILE A 155 9.93 -15.70 -3.67
N ILE A 156 9.52 -16.24 -2.51
CA ILE A 156 10.18 -17.41 -1.91
C ILE A 156 9.95 -18.68 -2.74
N ASN A 157 8.73 -18.88 -3.26
CA ASN A 157 8.43 -20.04 -4.12
C ASN A 157 9.26 -19.99 -5.41
N GLU A 158 9.33 -18.83 -6.06
CA GLU A 158 10.16 -18.64 -7.25
C GLU A 158 11.63 -18.95 -6.97
N GLY A 159 12.16 -18.50 -5.82
CA GLY A 159 13.53 -18.80 -5.40
C GLY A 159 13.81 -20.28 -5.16
N ILE A 160 12.83 -21.02 -4.63
CA ILE A 160 12.91 -22.48 -4.47
C ILE A 160 12.89 -23.16 -5.84
N GLU A 161 11.99 -22.75 -6.74
CA GLU A 161 11.88 -23.29 -8.11
C GLU A 161 13.17 -23.07 -8.92
N LYS A 162 13.81 -21.92 -8.73
CA LYS A 162 15.12 -21.58 -9.35
C LYS A 162 16.32 -22.20 -8.64
N ASN A 163 16.10 -22.94 -7.55
CA ASN A 163 17.16 -23.53 -6.72
C ASN A 163 18.17 -22.48 -6.20
N GLU A 164 17.69 -21.27 -5.90
CA GLU A 164 18.48 -20.20 -5.28
C GLU A 164 18.51 -20.34 -3.75
N ILE A 165 17.41 -20.84 -3.17
CA ILE A 165 17.23 -21.06 -1.74
C ILE A 165 16.62 -22.45 -1.47
N ILE A 166 16.87 -23.00 -0.27
CA ILE A 166 16.39 -24.34 0.11
C ILE A 166 14.86 -24.40 0.28
N PRO A 167 14.20 -25.57 0.07
CA PRO A 167 12.74 -25.71 0.21
C PRO A 167 12.17 -25.34 1.58
N GLU A 168 12.94 -25.50 2.65
CA GLU A 168 12.56 -25.15 4.02
C GLU A 168 12.34 -23.65 4.22
N SER A 169 12.81 -22.81 3.30
CA SER A 169 12.66 -21.35 3.33
C SER A 169 11.20 -20.90 3.43
N LYS A 170 10.24 -21.70 2.94
CA LYS A 170 8.79 -21.43 3.08
C LYS A 170 8.35 -21.26 4.55
N ASN A 171 9.06 -21.91 5.48
CA ASN A 171 8.76 -21.82 6.91
C ASN A 171 9.13 -20.45 7.51
N LEU A 172 9.94 -19.65 6.81
CA LEU A 172 10.36 -18.33 7.27
C LEU A 172 9.34 -17.23 6.97
N ILE A 173 8.43 -17.44 6.00
CA ILE A 173 7.49 -16.41 5.52
C ILE A 173 6.73 -15.75 6.68
N GLY A 174 6.14 -16.56 7.58
CA GLY A 174 5.42 -16.02 8.74
C GLY A 174 6.32 -15.27 9.72
N GLY A 175 7.52 -15.78 9.97
CA GLY A 175 8.48 -15.16 10.87
C GLY A 175 9.00 -13.82 10.34
N ILE A 176 9.23 -13.71 9.03
CA ILE A 176 9.64 -12.46 8.38
C ILE A 176 8.53 -11.41 8.49
N MET A 177 7.27 -11.76 8.17
CA MET A 177 6.15 -10.80 8.28
C MET A 177 5.92 -10.29 9.72
N ILE A 178 6.03 -11.17 10.71
CA ILE A 178 5.92 -10.80 12.13
C ILE A 178 7.08 -9.89 12.53
N SER A 179 8.30 -10.22 12.08
CA SER A 179 9.50 -9.46 12.41
C SER A 179 9.48 -8.07 11.77
N GLU A 180 8.99 -7.95 10.53
CA GLU A 180 8.77 -6.68 9.84
C GLU A 180 7.77 -5.80 10.60
N SER A 181 6.61 -6.36 10.96
CA SER A 181 5.59 -5.66 11.75
C SER A 181 6.11 -5.17 13.10
N GLY A 182 6.87 -6.02 13.80
CA GLY A 182 7.52 -5.66 15.05
C GLY A 182 8.59 -4.57 14.87
N ALA A 183 9.35 -4.64 13.78
CA ALA A 183 10.35 -3.64 13.44
C ALA A 183 9.70 -2.28 13.11
N MET A 184 8.60 -2.24 12.35
CA MET A 184 7.85 -1.00 12.12
C MET A 184 7.38 -0.37 13.44
N LEU A 185 6.74 -1.17 14.31
CA LEU A 185 6.24 -0.69 15.59
C LEU A 185 7.37 -0.15 16.47
N ARG A 186 8.50 -0.85 16.53
CA ARG A 186 9.66 -0.43 17.32
C ARG A 186 10.32 0.83 16.76
N ALA A 187 10.41 0.96 15.43
CA ALA A 187 10.89 2.17 14.77
C ALA A 187 9.99 3.38 15.05
N TRP A 188 8.67 3.18 15.21
CA TRP A 188 7.75 4.26 15.56
C TRP A 188 7.80 4.69 17.02
N LEU A 189 8.14 3.77 17.93
CA LEU A 189 8.09 3.99 19.38
C LEU A 189 9.47 4.32 19.99
N THR A 190 10.57 4.06 19.28
CA THR A 190 11.91 4.16 19.84
C THR A 190 12.89 4.79 18.85
N ASN A 191 13.91 5.50 19.34
CA ASN A 191 15.03 6.00 18.53
C ASN A 191 16.13 4.94 18.34
N THR A 192 15.77 3.67 18.19
CA THR A 192 16.75 2.58 18.04
C THR A 192 17.12 2.34 16.58
N ASP A 193 18.25 1.67 16.36
CA ASP A 193 18.76 1.26 15.04
C ASP A 193 17.96 0.09 14.43
N THR A 194 16.62 0.13 14.57
CA THR A 194 15.70 -0.97 14.26
C THR A 194 15.78 -1.39 12.79
N LYS A 195 15.92 -0.43 11.87
CA LYS A 195 16.07 -0.73 10.43
C LYS A 195 17.31 -1.58 10.17
N LYS A 196 18.44 -1.26 10.81
CA LYS A 196 19.68 -2.04 10.67
C LYS A 196 19.58 -3.40 11.33
N GLU A 197 18.96 -3.51 12.51
CA GLU A 197 18.71 -4.81 13.16
C GLU A 197 17.85 -5.72 12.27
N PHE A 198 16.78 -5.17 11.69
CA PHE A 198 15.92 -5.91 10.76
C PHE A 198 16.66 -6.32 9.49
N LYS A 199 17.44 -5.42 8.89
CA LYS A 199 18.32 -5.74 7.75
C LYS A 199 19.31 -6.85 8.07
N ASN A 200 19.93 -6.82 9.26
CA ASN A 200 20.86 -7.85 9.71
C ASN A 200 20.15 -9.20 9.89
N TYR A 201 18.95 -9.19 10.45
CA TYR A 201 18.11 -10.38 10.59
C TYR A 201 17.83 -11.02 9.22
N ILE A 202 17.32 -10.26 8.24
CA ILE A 202 17.05 -10.77 6.88
C ILE A 202 18.33 -11.28 6.21
N ASN A 203 19.44 -10.53 6.28
CA ASN A 203 20.72 -10.99 5.73
C ASN A 203 21.20 -12.30 6.35
N THR A 204 21.05 -12.45 7.66
CA THR A 204 21.45 -13.67 8.38
C THR A 204 20.60 -14.86 7.93
N LEU A 205 19.29 -14.68 7.76
CA LEU A 205 18.42 -15.72 7.21
C LEU A 205 18.89 -16.15 5.82
N PHE A 206 19.14 -15.20 4.91
CA PHE A 206 19.61 -15.53 3.56
C PHE A 206 20.97 -16.25 3.56
N ASN A 207 21.89 -15.88 4.44
CA ASN A 207 23.17 -16.59 4.56
C ASN A 207 23.00 -18.08 4.96
N LEU A 208 21.88 -18.45 5.58
CA LEU A 208 21.58 -19.82 6.02
C LEU A 208 20.79 -20.62 4.98
N ILE A 209 19.95 -19.97 4.18
CA ILE A 209 19.03 -20.65 3.25
C ILE A 209 19.51 -20.65 1.78
N GLU A 210 20.44 -19.77 1.42
CA GLU A 210 20.96 -19.72 0.05
C GLU A 210 21.77 -20.97 -0.30
N ILE A 211 21.48 -21.52 -1.48
CA ILE A 211 22.22 -22.64 -2.02
C ILE A 211 23.50 -22.08 -2.65
N LYS A 212 24.64 -22.43 -2.05
CA LYS A 212 25.95 -22.04 -2.59
C LYS A 212 26.17 -22.76 -3.92
N LYS A 213 26.43 -21.98 -4.97
CA LYS A 213 26.84 -22.49 -6.29
C LYS A 213 28.27 -23.04 -6.23
#